data_AF-V2XYJ6-F1
#
_entry.id   AF-V2XYJ6-F1
#
_cell.length_a   1.000
_cell.length_b   1.000
_cell.length_c   1.000
_cell.angle_alpha   90.00
_cell.angle_beta   90.00
_cell.angle_gamma   90.00
#
_symmetry.space_group_name_H-M   'P 1'
#
loop_
_entity.id
_entity.type
_entity.pdbx_description
1 polymer ?
#
loop_
_entity_poly.entity_id
_entity_poly.type
_entity_poly.pdbx_seq_one_letter_code
_entity_poly.pdbx_strand_id
1 'polypeptide(L)'
;MSITLIYPTPDAGWAGQRLDDVLRRSLAGREVRVARRAEELSGLAGQRLLLALPLGDTGVNLEYMRMLARLRKEPELLRGCTAGLVVDGAGELFTKSAAAEAALALNMAGCALVGRPLVEGTGSLVNFAVQAQNLGAGLMGAYHHAVQELAGRVEGEIFPKRERPEVLVLHASSHHTSNTIDLWSSVREKLEGRCTIREIGLRNGTLFDCSGCPYTMCLHFGEQGGCFYGGVMRDEVYPAVRAADALVLLCPNYNDALSANLTAFINRLTALFRQTRFYDKAVFAIVVSGYSGGDVVARQVVAAMNMNKSFYLPPNFALIETANNPGEALSLPGIQSRLDAFGQNILNTLCL
;
A
#
# COMPACT_ATOMS: atom_id res chain seq x y z
N MET A 1 17.32 -7.81 15.22
CA MET A 1 16.10 -8.65 15.17
C MET A 1 16.23 -9.56 13.96
N SER A 2 15.73 -10.81 13.99
CA SER A 2 15.83 -11.70 12.84
C SER A 2 14.82 -11.31 11.74
N ILE A 3 15.26 -11.28 10.48
CA ILE A 3 14.36 -11.12 9.33
C ILE A 3 14.03 -12.50 8.78
N THR A 4 12.74 -12.77 8.55
CA THR A 4 12.34 -13.94 7.75
C THR A 4 12.19 -13.54 6.29
N LEU A 5 13.02 -14.15 5.46
CA LEU A 5 13.03 -13.98 4.02
C LEU A 5 12.10 -15.01 3.37
N ILE A 6 10.97 -14.57 2.86
CA ILE A 6 10.09 -15.36 1.99
C ILE A 6 10.67 -15.25 0.58
N TYR A 7 11.29 -16.31 0.08
CA TYR A 7 12.00 -16.30 -1.19
C TYR A 7 11.60 -17.53 -2.01
N PRO A 8 10.44 -17.49 -2.70
CA PRO A 8 9.93 -18.61 -3.48
C PRO A 8 10.99 -19.14 -4.44
N THR A 9 11.04 -20.46 -4.56
CA THR A 9 12.01 -21.15 -5.43
C THR A 9 11.87 -20.62 -6.87
N PRO A 10 12.96 -20.14 -7.51
CA PRO A 10 12.90 -19.68 -8.89
C PRO A 10 12.52 -20.83 -9.85
N ASP A 11 11.68 -20.54 -10.86
CA ASP A 11 11.29 -21.53 -11.87
C ASP A 11 12.44 -21.89 -12.83
N ALA A 12 13.44 -21.01 -12.95
CA ALA A 12 14.65 -21.24 -13.73
C ALA A 12 15.89 -20.87 -12.90
N GLY A 13 16.96 -21.66 -13.04
CA GLY A 13 18.20 -21.48 -12.26
C GLY A 13 18.90 -20.13 -12.48
N TRP A 14 18.60 -19.41 -13.56
CA TRP A 14 19.13 -18.07 -13.83
C TRP A 14 18.27 -16.95 -13.22
N ALA A 15 16.95 -17.15 -13.10
CA ALA A 15 16.00 -16.11 -12.68
C ALA A 15 16.19 -15.65 -11.22
N GLY A 16 16.92 -16.41 -10.41
CA GLY A 16 17.28 -16.06 -9.04
C GLY A 16 18.65 -15.39 -8.88
N GLN A 17 19.57 -15.52 -9.84
CA GLN A 17 21.00 -15.25 -9.58
C GLN A 17 21.30 -13.80 -9.20
N ARG A 18 20.67 -12.84 -9.88
CA ARG A 18 20.84 -11.41 -9.56
C ARG A 18 20.28 -11.10 -8.17
N LEU A 19 19.09 -11.59 -7.87
CA LEU A 19 18.44 -11.40 -6.58
C LEU A 19 19.22 -12.09 -5.44
N ASP A 20 19.78 -13.28 -5.68
CA ASP A 20 20.64 -13.99 -4.72
C ASP A 20 21.87 -13.15 -4.32
N ASP A 21 22.59 -12.57 -5.30
CA ASP A 21 23.72 -11.67 -5.03
C ASP A 21 23.27 -10.43 -4.25
N VAL A 22 22.14 -9.85 -4.63
CA VAL A 22 21.58 -8.67 -3.97
C VAL A 22 21.22 -8.95 -2.53
N LEU A 23 20.48 -10.03 -2.26
CA LEU A 23 20.11 -10.43 -0.91
C LEU A 23 21.34 -10.77 -0.07
N ARG A 24 22.31 -11.52 -0.62
CA ARG A 24 23.53 -11.89 0.11
C ARG A 24 24.29 -10.67 0.59
N ARG A 25 24.45 -9.64 -0.25
CA ARG A 25 25.17 -8.41 0.11
C ARG A 25 24.35 -7.50 1.01
N SER A 26 23.10 -7.25 0.63
CA SER A 26 22.26 -6.26 1.31
C SER A 26 21.77 -6.74 2.68
N LEU A 27 21.71 -8.05 2.92
CA LEU A 27 21.37 -8.66 4.21
C LEU A 27 22.60 -9.16 4.99
N ALA A 28 23.82 -8.91 4.52
CA ALA A 28 25.03 -9.30 5.22
C ALA A 28 25.04 -8.79 6.67
N GLY A 29 25.43 -9.65 7.61
CA GLY A 29 25.46 -9.33 9.04
C GLY A 29 24.09 -9.43 9.75
N ARG A 30 23.01 -9.80 9.06
CA ARG A 30 21.69 -10.06 9.67
C ARG A 30 21.45 -11.55 9.87
N GLU A 31 20.71 -11.88 10.93
CA GLU A 31 20.15 -13.21 11.10
C GLU A 31 18.93 -13.37 10.19
N VAL A 32 19.05 -14.28 9.20
CA VAL A 32 18.01 -14.49 8.18
C VAL A 32 17.50 -15.93 8.22
N ARG A 33 16.19 -16.10 8.43
CA ARG A 33 15.50 -17.37 8.22
C ARG A 33 14.88 -17.35 6.83
N VAL A 34 15.01 -18.42 6.04
CA VAL A 34 14.49 -18.46 4.67
C VAL A 34 13.30 -19.42 4.57
N ALA A 35 12.20 -18.97 3.98
CA ALA A 35 11.06 -19.78 3.56
C ALA A 35 11.01 -19.80 2.02
N ARG A 36 11.29 -20.95 1.43
CA ARG A 36 11.36 -21.19 -0.01
C ARG A 36 10.07 -21.72 -0.62
N ARG A 37 9.21 -22.31 0.21
CA ARG A 37 7.96 -22.96 -0.22
C ARG A 37 6.75 -22.52 0.60
N ALA A 38 5.56 -22.66 0.02
CA ALA A 38 4.31 -22.30 0.66
C ALA A 38 4.10 -23.00 2.01
N GLU A 39 4.54 -24.24 2.18
CA GLU A 39 4.40 -25.00 3.44
C GLU A 39 5.25 -24.41 4.58
N GLU A 40 6.31 -23.68 4.23
CA GLU A 40 7.27 -23.09 5.18
C GLU A 40 6.80 -21.74 5.74
N LEU A 41 5.65 -21.22 5.29
CA LEU A 41 5.03 -19.99 5.80
C LEU A 41 4.39 -20.14 7.20
N SER A 42 4.51 -21.32 7.83
CA SER A 42 3.95 -21.59 9.15
C SER A 42 4.80 -20.97 10.27
N GLY A 43 4.12 -20.46 11.31
CA GLY A 43 4.78 -19.94 12.51
C GLY A 43 5.51 -18.60 12.30
N LEU A 44 5.00 -17.77 11.38
CA LEU A 44 5.58 -16.47 11.06
C LEU A 44 4.99 -15.30 11.87
N ALA A 45 3.91 -15.52 12.62
CA ALA A 45 3.23 -14.46 13.38
C ALA A 45 4.20 -13.59 14.20
N GLY A 46 4.02 -12.28 14.13
CA GLY A 46 4.84 -11.28 14.84
C GLY A 46 6.24 -11.04 14.24
N GLN A 47 6.62 -11.71 13.15
CA GLN A 47 7.97 -11.57 12.58
C GLN A 47 8.09 -10.40 11.59
N ARG A 48 9.34 -9.99 11.36
CA ARG A 48 9.70 -9.03 10.31
C ARG A 48 10.01 -9.80 9.03
N LEU A 49 9.33 -9.45 7.93
CA LEU A 49 9.35 -10.25 6.71
C LEU A 49 9.91 -9.47 5.52
N LEU A 50 10.73 -10.12 4.71
CA LEU A 50 11.03 -9.64 3.36
C LEU A 50 10.54 -10.68 2.36
N LEU A 51 9.59 -10.30 1.51
CA LEU A 51 9.27 -11.09 0.33
C LEU A 51 10.28 -10.75 -0.76
N ALA A 52 11.13 -11.69 -1.14
CA ALA A 52 12.04 -11.56 -2.26
C ALA A 52 11.56 -12.43 -3.42
N LEU A 53 10.93 -11.82 -4.42
CA LEU A 53 10.26 -12.51 -5.51
C LEU A 53 11.10 -12.44 -6.79
N PRO A 54 11.72 -13.55 -7.23
CA PRO A 54 12.34 -13.66 -8.55
C PRO A 54 11.26 -13.96 -9.58
N LEU A 55 11.21 -13.19 -10.65
CA LEU A 55 10.31 -13.40 -11.79
C LEU A 55 11.13 -13.73 -13.04
N GLY A 56 10.70 -14.79 -13.74
CA GLY A 56 11.22 -15.12 -15.06
C GLY A 56 10.86 -14.06 -16.12
N ASP A 57 11.22 -14.34 -17.36
CA ASP A 57 10.92 -13.50 -18.54
C ASP A 57 9.42 -13.32 -18.80
N THR A 58 8.60 -14.28 -18.37
CA THR A 58 7.13 -14.25 -18.44
C THR A 58 6.47 -13.59 -17.23
N GLY A 59 7.23 -13.14 -16.23
CA GLY A 59 6.67 -12.56 -15.01
C GLY A 59 6.02 -13.58 -14.07
N VAL A 60 6.26 -14.88 -14.29
CA VAL A 60 5.67 -15.98 -13.50
C VAL A 60 6.69 -16.56 -12.53
N ASN A 61 6.19 -17.00 -11.37
CA ASN A 61 6.88 -17.87 -10.42
C ASN A 61 5.84 -18.87 -9.84
N LEU A 62 5.99 -20.17 -10.10
CA LEU A 62 4.97 -21.16 -9.72
C LEU A 62 4.87 -21.35 -8.20
N GLU A 63 5.99 -21.31 -7.50
CA GLU A 63 6.01 -21.44 -6.05
C GLU A 63 5.38 -20.22 -5.37
N TYR A 64 5.59 -19.03 -5.94
CA TYR A 64 4.88 -17.82 -5.55
C TYR A 64 3.36 -17.96 -5.70
N MET A 65 2.86 -18.60 -6.76
CA MET A 65 1.41 -18.85 -6.90
C MET A 65 0.86 -19.76 -5.79
N ARG A 66 1.64 -20.75 -5.32
CA ARG A 66 1.27 -21.58 -4.17
C ARG A 66 1.26 -20.77 -2.88
N MET A 67 2.26 -19.91 -2.67
CA MET A 67 2.30 -19.00 -1.53
C MET A 67 1.10 -18.04 -1.52
N LEU A 68 0.73 -17.45 -2.67
CA LEU A 68 -0.47 -16.63 -2.79
C LEU A 68 -1.74 -17.39 -2.42
N ALA A 69 -1.89 -18.61 -2.93
CA ALA A 69 -3.04 -19.45 -2.62
C ALA A 69 -3.17 -19.72 -1.12
N ARG A 70 -2.05 -19.91 -0.42
CA ARG A 70 -2.02 -20.08 1.02
C ARG A 70 -2.38 -18.81 1.78
N LEU A 71 -1.72 -17.69 1.45
CA LEU A 71 -1.97 -16.38 2.07
C LEU A 71 -3.44 -15.96 1.98
N ARG A 72 -4.10 -16.22 0.84
CA ARG A 72 -5.52 -15.91 0.62
C ARG A 72 -6.48 -16.80 1.40
N LYS A 73 -6.06 -18.01 1.80
CA LYS A 73 -6.90 -18.97 2.53
C LYS A 73 -6.78 -18.84 4.03
N GLU A 74 -5.66 -18.32 4.53
CA GLU A 74 -5.32 -18.28 5.95
C GLU A 74 -5.18 -16.81 6.43
N PRO A 75 -6.28 -16.12 6.77
CA PRO A 75 -6.30 -14.68 7.02
C PRO A 75 -5.49 -14.21 8.24
N GLU A 76 -5.08 -15.12 9.12
CA GLU A 76 -4.29 -14.83 10.33
C GLU A 76 -2.87 -15.38 10.26
N LEU A 77 -2.45 -15.93 9.10
CA LEU A 77 -1.15 -16.60 8.92
C LEU A 77 0.03 -15.70 9.31
N LEU A 78 -0.09 -14.41 9.02
CA LEU A 78 0.94 -13.39 9.22
C LEU A 78 0.52 -12.34 10.26
N ARG A 79 -0.35 -12.69 11.21
CA ARG A 79 -0.82 -11.78 12.25
C ARG A 79 0.35 -11.11 12.97
N GLY A 80 0.33 -9.78 13.02
CA GLY A 80 1.34 -8.99 13.72
C GLY A 80 2.68 -8.88 12.99
N CYS A 81 2.79 -9.40 11.77
CA CYS A 81 3.98 -9.24 10.95
C CYS A 81 4.08 -7.83 10.37
N THR A 82 5.29 -7.45 9.99
CA THR A 82 5.55 -6.27 9.16
C THR A 82 6.49 -6.64 8.03
N ALA A 83 6.17 -6.25 6.80
CA ALA A 83 6.92 -6.67 5.63
C ALA A 83 7.33 -5.55 4.68
N GLY A 84 8.33 -5.88 3.87
CA GLY A 84 8.73 -5.20 2.64
C GLY A 84 8.85 -6.22 1.51
N LEU A 85 8.88 -5.73 0.27
CA LEU A 85 8.95 -6.52 -0.95
C LEU A 85 10.18 -6.12 -1.77
N VAL A 86 10.93 -7.12 -2.21
CA VAL A 86 11.95 -7.01 -3.24
C VAL A 86 11.50 -7.86 -4.41
N VAL A 87 11.17 -7.24 -5.54
CA VAL A 87 10.75 -7.97 -6.75
C VAL A 87 11.80 -7.76 -7.82
N ASP A 88 12.38 -8.85 -8.31
CA ASP A 88 13.41 -8.86 -9.34
C ASP A 88 12.84 -9.54 -10.59
N GLY A 89 12.77 -8.81 -11.69
CA GLY A 89 12.26 -9.30 -12.96
C GLY A 89 13.35 -9.44 -14.01
N ALA A 90 13.29 -10.53 -14.77
CA ALA A 90 14.13 -10.72 -15.95
C ALA A 90 13.89 -9.68 -17.05
N GLY A 91 12.67 -9.15 -17.14
CA GLY A 91 12.25 -8.14 -18.12
C GLY A 91 11.79 -6.82 -17.47
N GLU A 92 11.23 -5.93 -18.28
CA GLU A 92 10.74 -4.61 -17.85
C GLU A 92 9.29 -4.61 -17.37
N LEU A 93 8.60 -5.74 -17.49
CA LEU A 93 7.16 -5.88 -17.21
C LEU A 93 6.91 -6.80 -16.01
N PHE A 94 5.67 -6.78 -15.52
CA PHE A 94 5.09 -7.68 -14.51
C PHE A 94 5.57 -7.52 -13.06
N THR A 95 6.72 -6.89 -12.82
CA THR A 95 7.25 -6.65 -11.46
C THR A 95 6.27 -5.90 -10.57
N LYS A 96 5.67 -4.79 -11.04
CA LYS A 96 4.65 -4.04 -10.29
C LYS A 96 3.36 -4.83 -10.04
N SER A 97 2.87 -5.55 -11.05
CA SER A 97 1.60 -6.29 -10.91
C SER A 97 1.74 -7.44 -9.93
N ALA A 98 2.85 -8.19 -10.00
CA ALA A 98 3.17 -9.24 -9.04
C ALA A 98 3.37 -8.67 -7.64
N ALA A 99 4.10 -7.57 -7.49
CA ALA A 99 4.28 -6.91 -6.20
C ALA A 99 2.93 -6.51 -5.58
N ALA A 100 2.05 -5.86 -6.35
CA ALA A 100 0.77 -5.37 -5.83
C ALA A 100 -0.16 -6.53 -5.42
N GLU A 101 -0.13 -7.64 -6.15
CA GLU A 101 -0.85 -8.87 -5.78
C GLU A 101 -0.31 -9.48 -4.49
N ALA A 102 1.01 -9.60 -4.37
CA ALA A 102 1.66 -10.11 -3.16
C ALA A 102 1.36 -9.24 -1.94
N ALA A 103 1.45 -7.92 -2.10
CA ALA A 103 1.20 -6.95 -1.04
C ALA A 103 -0.24 -7.06 -0.50
N LEU A 104 -1.24 -7.18 -1.38
CA LEU A 104 -2.62 -7.39 -0.96
C LEU A 104 -2.78 -8.74 -0.24
N ALA A 105 -2.20 -9.82 -0.77
CA ALA A 105 -2.30 -11.15 -0.16
C ALA A 105 -1.63 -11.24 1.22
N LEU A 106 -0.42 -10.66 1.36
CA LEU A 106 0.25 -10.52 2.66
C LEU A 106 -0.62 -9.73 3.64
N ASN A 107 -1.22 -8.64 3.16
CA ASN A 107 -2.03 -7.76 4.01
C ASN A 107 -3.30 -8.42 4.53
N MET A 108 -4.01 -9.13 3.67
CA MET A 108 -5.21 -9.91 4.01
C MET A 108 -4.90 -11.12 4.90
N ALA A 109 -3.64 -11.54 4.97
CA ALA A 109 -3.14 -12.54 5.91
C ALA A 109 -2.71 -11.94 7.27
N GLY A 110 -2.99 -10.66 7.52
CA GLY A 110 -2.71 -9.97 8.78
C GLY A 110 -1.35 -9.28 8.87
N CYS A 111 -0.63 -9.13 7.75
CA CYS A 111 0.68 -8.46 7.71
C CYS A 111 0.55 -6.95 7.41
N ALA A 112 1.25 -6.11 8.17
CA ALA A 112 1.47 -4.71 7.78
C ALA A 112 2.55 -4.59 6.71
N LEU A 113 2.53 -3.52 5.90
CA LEU A 113 3.65 -3.14 5.03
C LEU A 113 4.18 -1.76 5.44
N VAL A 114 5.51 -1.64 5.52
CA VAL A 114 6.16 -0.36 5.79
C VAL A 114 5.82 0.68 4.70
N GLY A 115 5.99 1.97 5.00
CA GLY A 115 5.99 2.99 3.94
C GLY A 115 7.06 2.68 2.89
N ARG A 116 6.91 3.09 1.62
CA ARG A 116 7.83 2.73 0.52
C ARG A 116 8.27 1.25 0.61
N PRO A 117 7.31 0.31 0.54
CA PRO A 117 7.51 -1.11 0.85
C PRO A 117 8.27 -1.87 -0.23
N LEU A 118 8.38 -1.32 -1.45
CA LEU A 118 8.78 -2.06 -2.64
C LEU A 118 10.13 -1.55 -3.16
N VAL A 119 11.07 -2.48 -3.30
CA VAL A 119 12.25 -2.33 -4.16
C VAL A 119 12.03 -3.20 -5.39
N GLU A 120 12.06 -2.59 -6.57
CA GLU A 120 11.81 -3.25 -7.84
C GLU A 120 13.09 -3.22 -8.67
N GLY A 121 13.57 -4.38 -9.11
CA GLY A 121 14.63 -4.50 -10.10
C GLY A 121 14.07 -4.98 -11.43
N THR A 122 13.94 -4.09 -12.42
CA THR A 122 13.60 -4.50 -13.78
C THR A 122 14.80 -5.11 -14.49
N GLY A 123 14.60 -5.77 -15.63
CA GLY A 123 15.63 -6.48 -16.38
C GLY A 123 16.91 -5.66 -16.59
N SER A 124 16.78 -4.41 -17.04
CA SER A 124 17.89 -3.48 -17.27
C SER A 124 18.36 -2.72 -16.03
N LEU A 125 17.58 -2.73 -14.94
CA LEU A 125 17.75 -1.86 -13.76
C LEU A 125 17.73 -0.36 -14.08
N VAL A 126 17.25 0.05 -15.26
CA VAL A 126 17.20 1.46 -15.65
C VAL A 126 16.34 2.31 -14.70
N ASN A 127 15.38 1.66 -14.04
CA ASN A 127 14.56 2.28 -13.00
C ASN A 127 15.38 2.75 -11.77
N PHE A 128 16.63 2.30 -11.62
CA PHE A 128 17.57 2.79 -10.61
C PHE A 128 18.43 3.97 -11.07
N ALA A 129 18.35 4.44 -12.31
CA ALA A 129 19.26 5.46 -12.86
C ALA A 129 19.35 6.73 -12.00
N VAL A 130 18.20 7.25 -11.54
CA VAL A 130 18.16 8.45 -10.67
C VAL A 130 18.80 8.17 -9.31
N GLN A 131 18.53 7.01 -8.71
CA GLN A 131 19.11 6.65 -7.41
C GLN A 131 20.63 6.41 -7.52
N ALA A 132 21.07 5.78 -8.61
CA ALA A 132 22.47 5.56 -8.94
C ALA A 132 23.23 6.89 -9.08
N GLN A 133 22.66 7.86 -9.81
CA GLN A 133 23.23 9.20 -9.93
C GLN A 133 23.34 9.90 -8.56
N ASN A 134 22.28 9.86 -7.76
CA ASN A 134 22.26 10.50 -6.43
C ASN A 134 23.26 9.88 -5.45
N LEU A 135 23.54 8.59 -5.57
CA LEU A 135 24.49 7.86 -4.72
C LEU A 135 25.93 7.89 -5.26
N GLY A 136 26.17 8.37 -6.49
CA GLY A 136 27.46 8.23 -7.16
C GLY A 136 27.86 6.77 -7.40
N ALA A 137 26.88 5.89 -7.63
CA ALA A 137 27.08 4.45 -7.79
C ALA A 137 26.58 3.94 -9.16
N GLY A 138 26.93 2.71 -9.53
CA GLY A 138 26.30 2.02 -10.66
C GLY A 138 24.88 1.54 -10.33
N LEU A 139 24.10 1.13 -11.35
CA LEU A 139 22.71 0.65 -11.18
C LEU A 139 22.60 -0.49 -10.15
N MET A 140 23.50 -1.48 -10.22
CA MET A 140 23.58 -2.56 -9.23
C MET A 140 23.87 -2.04 -7.82
N GLY A 141 24.76 -1.04 -7.69
CA GLY A 141 25.07 -0.42 -6.39
C GLY A 141 23.85 0.27 -5.78
N ALA A 142 23.08 0.98 -6.61
CA ALA A 142 21.82 1.58 -6.17
C ALA A 142 20.78 0.53 -5.78
N TYR A 143 20.70 -0.59 -6.51
CA TYR A 143 19.81 -1.69 -6.16
C TYR A 143 20.17 -2.31 -4.81
N HIS A 144 21.45 -2.62 -4.58
CA HIS A 144 21.92 -3.12 -3.28
C HIS A 144 21.56 -2.16 -2.14
N HIS A 145 21.80 -0.86 -2.35
CA HIS A 145 21.48 0.17 -1.37
C HIS A 145 19.98 0.23 -1.06
N ALA A 146 19.12 0.16 -2.09
CA ALA A 146 17.68 0.17 -1.92
C ALA A 146 17.18 -1.04 -1.11
N VAL A 147 17.70 -2.25 -1.37
CA VAL A 147 17.35 -3.45 -0.59
C VAL A 147 17.85 -3.35 0.84
N GLN A 148 19.05 -2.80 1.06
CA GLN A 148 19.59 -2.59 2.40
C GLN A 148 18.76 -1.58 3.20
N GLU A 149 18.34 -0.48 2.58
CA GLU A 149 17.45 0.54 3.16
C GLU A 149 16.12 -0.11 3.55
N LEU A 150 15.47 -0.84 2.63
CA LEU A 150 14.21 -1.52 2.90
C LEU A 150 14.33 -2.52 4.05
N ALA A 151 15.38 -3.35 4.07
CA ALA A 151 15.62 -4.32 5.12
C ALA A 151 15.77 -3.65 6.50
N GLY A 152 16.53 -2.55 6.58
CA GLY A 152 16.67 -1.79 7.82
C GLY A 152 15.34 -1.20 8.31
N ARG A 153 14.50 -0.73 7.38
CA ARG A 153 13.18 -0.18 7.71
C ARG A 153 12.22 -1.25 8.20
N VAL A 154 12.16 -2.40 7.53
CA VAL A 154 11.35 -3.55 7.97
C VAL A 154 11.77 -4.05 9.35
N GLU A 155 13.06 -4.03 9.65
CA GLU A 155 13.58 -4.45 10.96
C GLU A 155 13.22 -3.45 12.07
N GLY A 156 13.46 -2.15 11.82
CA GLY A 156 13.46 -1.13 12.86
C GLY A 156 12.23 -0.23 12.94
N GLU A 157 11.43 -0.08 11.87
CA GLU A 157 10.31 0.85 11.89
C GLU A 157 9.16 0.33 12.75
N ILE A 158 8.62 1.25 13.55
CA ILE A 158 7.42 1.07 14.35
C ILE A 158 6.50 2.22 13.95
N PHE A 159 5.27 1.89 13.56
CA PHE A 159 4.29 2.89 13.19
C PHE A 159 3.94 3.75 14.43
N PRO A 160 3.98 5.09 14.33
CA PRO A 160 3.72 5.95 15.47
C PRO A 160 2.24 5.93 15.87
N LYS A 161 2.00 5.86 17.19
CA LYS A 161 0.68 5.97 17.79
C LYS A 161 0.50 7.32 18.45
N ARG A 162 -0.74 7.83 18.49
CA ARG A 162 -1.13 9.12 19.04
C ARG A 162 -2.22 8.96 20.10
N GLU A 163 -2.30 9.89 21.04
CA GLU A 163 -3.40 9.91 22.02
C GLU A 163 -4.74 10.20 21.33
N ARG A 164 -4.73 11.12 20.36
CA ARG A 164 -5.89 11.52 19.57
C ARG A 164 -5.50 11.72 18.10
N PRO A 165 -5.37 10.63 17.31
CA PRO A 165 -4.90 10.71 15.93
C PRO A 165 -5.88 11.47 15.02
N GLU A 166 -5.34 12.13 14.01
CA GLU A 166 -6.11 12.79 12.95
C GLU A 166 -6.40 11.83 11.79
N VAL A 167 -7.67 11.59 11.51
CA VAL A 167 -8.15 10.70 10.44
C VAL A 167 -8.81 11.55 9.35
N LEU A 168 -8.21 11.54 8.16
CA LEU A 168 -8.77 12.17 6.97
C LEU A 168 -9.56 11.15 6.14
N VAL A 169 -10.83 11.43 5.89
CA VAL A 169 -11.70 10.62 5.03
C VAL A 169 -11.87 11.31 3.70
N LEU A 170 -11.62 10.59 2.61
CA LEU A 170 -11.79 11.08 1.25
C LEU A 170 -12.79 10.23 0.50
N HIS A 171 -13.79 10.87 -0.09
CA HIS A 171 -14.83 10.19 -0.85
C HIS A 171 -15.22 10.96 -2.11
N ALA A 172 -15.68 10.23 -3.12
CA ALA A 172 -16.24 10.78 -4.35
C ALA A 172 -17.72 10.42 -4.55
N SER A 173 -18.34 9.80 -3.55
CA SER A 173 -19.71 9.28 -3.62
C SER A 173 -20.77 10.29 -3.15
N SER A 174 -22.02 10.07 -3.56
CA SER A 174 -23.20 10.83 -3.09
C SER A 174 -23.67 10.35 -1.72
N HIS A 175 -23.85 11.23 -0.75
CA HIS A 175 -24.28 10.84 0.60
C HIS A 175 -25.61 10.07 0.63
N HIS A 176 -26.54 10.35 -0.29
CA HIS A 176 -27.90 9.77 -0.22
C HIS A 176 -28.03 8.33 -0.73
N THR A 177 -27.04 7.80 -1.45
CA THR A 177 -27.18 6.49 -2.14
C THR A 177 -25.93 5.62 -2.06
N SER A 178 -24.95 5.99 -1.23
CA SER A 178 -23.62 5.42 -1.29
C SER A 178 -23.36 4.41 -0.18
N ASN A 179 -23.35 3.13 -0.56
CA ASN A 179 -22.96 2.04 0.33
C ASN A 179 -21.58 2.26 1.01
N THR A 180 -20.59 2.87 0.33
CA THR A 180 -19.29 3.16 0.98
C THR A 180 -19.41 4.20 2.10
N ILE A 181 -20.36 5.14 1.99
CA ILE A 181 -20.62 6.17 3.02
C ILE A 181 -21.45 5.55 4.15
N ASP A 182 -22.40 4.68 3.83
CA ASP A 182 -23.18 3.94 4.83
C ASP A 182 -22.26 3.10 5.74
N LEU A 183 -21.36 2.31 5.14
CA LEU A 183 -20.36 1.55 5.89
C LEU A 183 -19.42 2.45 6.69
N TRP A 184 -18.94 3.56 6.10
CA TRP A 184 -18.08 4.51 6.80
C TRP A 184 -18.77 5.12 8.00
N SER A 185 -20.04 5.49 7.90
CA SER A 185 -20.79 6.12 8.99
C SER A 185 -20.84 5.22 10.23
N SER A 186 -21.03 3.91 10.04
CA SER A 186 -20.98 2.94 11.15
C SER A 186 -19.58 2.76 11.74
N VAL A 187 -18.53 2.83 10.91
CA VAL A 187 -17.15 2.81 11.42
C VAL A 187 -16.86 4.08 12.22
N ARG A 188 -17.21 5.25 11.67
CA ARG A 188 -16.99 6.58 12.23
C ARG A 188 -17.47 6.69 13.68
N GLU A 189 -18.68 6.22 13.98
CA GLU A 189 -19.27 6.25 15.34
C GLU A 189 -18.33 5.66 16.41
N LYS A 190 -17.53 4.63 16.05
CA LYS A 190 -16.56 3.99 16.96
C LYS A 190 -15.29 4.81 17.14
N LEU A 191 -14.97 5.66 16.17
CA LEU A 191 -13.72 6.42 16.12
C LEU A 191 -13.86 7.81 16.77
N GLU A 192 -15.04 8.44 16.72
CA GLU A 192 -15.25 9.84 17.15
C GLU A 192 -14.84 10.13 18.62
N GLY A 193 -14.92 9.12 19.48
CA GLY A 193 -14.47 9.23 20.88
C GLY A 193 -12.95 9.23 21.08
N ARG A 194 -12.18 8.75 20.09
CA ARG A 194 -10.72 8.52 20.20
C ARG A 194 -9.90 9.24 19.13
N CYS A 195 -10.50 9.61 18.00
CA CYS A 195 -9.84 10.23 16.87
C CYS A 195 -10.47 11.59 16.55
N THR A 196 -9.69 12.49 15.95
CA THR A 196 -10.23 13.67 15.27
C THR A 196 -10.49 13.32 13.82
N ILE A 197 -11.73 13.43 13.36
CA ILE A 197 -12.12 13.00 12.00
C ILE A 197 -12.41 14.23 11.14
N ARG A 198 -11.76 14.30 9.98
CA ARG A 198 -12.06 15.30 8.94
C ARG A 198 -12.50 14.58 7.67
N GLU A 199 -13.68 14.92 7.16
CA GLU A 199 -14.22 14.34 5.93
C GLU A 199 -14.18 15.38 4.80
N ILE A 200 -13.68 14.99 3.63
CA ILE A 200 -13.66 15.85 2.43
C ILE A 200 -14.28 15.09 1.25
N GLY A 201 -15.36 15.63 0.71
CA GLY A 201 -16.00 15.18 -0.51
C GLY A 201 -15.35 15.76 -1.75
N LEU A 202 -14.80 14.92 -2.61
CA LEU A 202 -14.10 15.31 -3.85
C LEU A 202 -15.06 15.62 -5.02
N ARG A 203 -16.37 15.70 -4.78
CA ARG A 203 -17.41 15.88 -5.82
C ARG A 203 -17.65 17.33 -6.23
N ASN A 204 -17.14 18.33 -5.48
CA ASN A 204 -17.55 19.74 -5.58
C ASN A 204 -17.09 20.47 -6.86
N GLY A 205 -17.06 19.80 -8.02
CA GLY A 205 -17.01 20.40 -9.35
C GLY A 205 -15.68 21.07 -9.74
N THR A 206 -14.63 20.95 -8.93
CA THR A 206 -13.38 21.71 -9.11
C THR A 206 -12.11 20.86 -9.01
N LEU A 207 -12.23 19.54 -8.84
CA LEU A 207 -11.06 18.66 -8.84
C LEU A 207 -10.61 18.39 -10.28
N PHE A 208 -9.76 19.28 -10.79
CA PHE A 208 -9.01 19.02 -12.02
C PHE A 208 -8.07 17.82 -11.81
N ASP A 209 -8.07 16.89 -12.75
CA ASP A 209 -7.06 15.83 -12.79
C ASP A 209 -5.67 16.40 -13.14
N CYS A 210 -4.63 15.61 -12.89
CA CYS A 210 -3.28 15.93 -13.31
C CYS A 210 -3.14 15.78 -14.83
N SER A 211 -3.23 16.89 -15.57
CA SER A 211 -3.01 16.89 -17.03
C SER A 211 -1.53 16.85 -17.45
N GLY A 212 -0.59 16.56 -16.55
CA GLY A 212 0.84 16.45 -16.85
C GLY A 212 1.57 17.78 -17.06
N CYS A 213 1.59 18.66 -16.06
CA CYS A 213 2.41 19.88 -16.11
C CYS A 213 3.92 19.56 -16.24
N PRO A 214 4.75 20.45 -16.84
CA PRO A 214 6.18 20.25 -16.93
C PRO A 214 6.83 19.95 -15.58
N TYR A 215 7.88 19.10 -15.56
CA TYR A 215 8.52 18.67 -14.32
C TYR A 215 8.97 19.84 -13.42
N THR A 216 9.60 20.86 -14.01
CA THR A 216 10.07 22.06 -13.28
C THR A 216 8.91 22.86 -12.69
N MET A 217 7.75 22.88 -13.36
CA MET A 217 6.54 23.53 -12.86
C MET A 217 5.94 22.74 -11.69
N CYS A 218 5.81 21.42 -11.84
CA CYS A 218 5.35 20.54 -10.75
C CYS A 218 6.23 20.71 -9.52
N LEU A 219 7.55 20.77 -9.72
CA LEU A 219 8.54 20.99 -8.67
C LEU A 219 8.33 22.35 -7.97
N HIS A 220 8.27 23.44 -8.73
CA HIS A 220 8.10 24.80 -8.20
C HIS A 220 6.87 24.94 -7.28
N PHE A 221 5.70 24.47 -7.75
CA PHE A 221 4.48 24.56 -6.95
C PHE A 221 4.48 23.56 -5.77
N GLY A 222 5.08 22.38 -5.95
CA GLY A 222 5.20 21.37 -4.90
C GLY A 222 6.07 21.84 -3.73
N GLU A 223 7.17 22.54 -4.01
CA GLU A 223 8.05 23.15 -3.00
C GLU A 223 7.34 24.21 -2.15
N GLN A 224 6.31 24.87 -2.70
CA GLN A 224 5.44 25.82 -2.00
C GLN A 224 4.23 25.14 -1.34
N GLY A 225 4.16 23.81 -1.38
CA GLY A 225 3.09 23.03 -0.74
C GLY A 225 1.77 23.08 -1.49
N GLY A 226 1.81 23.42 -2.77
CA GLY A 226 0.68 23.53 -3.67
C GLY A 226 0.79 22.64 -4.90
N CYS A 227 -0.10 22.91 -5.86
CA CYS A 227 -0.15 22.24 -7.15
C CYS A 227 -0.51 23.30 -8.18
N PHE A 228 0.08 23.24 -9.38
CA PHE A 228 -0.22 24.17 -10.47
C PHE A 228 -1.72 24.32 -10.74
N TYR A 229 -2.45 23.20 -10.72
CA TYR A 229 -3.89 23.17 -10.95
C TYR A 229 -4.74 23.75 -9.80
N GLY A 230 -4.14 24.10 -8.65
CA GLY A 230 -4.81 24.77 -7.54
C GLY A 230 -6.09 24.08 -7.03
N GLY A 231 -7.09 24.89 -6.68
CA GLY A 231 -8.41 24.42 -6.26
C GLY A 231 -8.40 23.61 -4.95
N VAL A 232 -9.44 22.80 -4.76
CA VAL A 232 -9.69 22.01 -3.54
C VAL A 232 -8.47 21.20 -3.07
N MET A 233 -7.61 20.75 -4.01
CA MET A 233 -6.38 20.05 -3.64
C MET A 233 -5.42 20.92 -2.84
N ARG A 234 -5.15 22.15 -3.30
CA ARG A 234 -4.24 23.07 -2.60
C ARG A 234 -4.89 23.59 -1.33
N ASP A 235 -6.16 23.95 -1.41
CA ASP A 235 -6.83 24.75 -0.39
C ASP A 235 -7.32 23.90 0.79
N GLU A 236 -7.72 22.65 0.54
CA GLU A 236 -8.32 21.79 1.57
C GLU A 236 -7.60 20.45 1.74
N VAL A 237 -7.33 19.74 0.64
CA VAL A 237 -6.84 18.35 0.71
C VAL A 237 -5.38 18.28 1.15
N TYR A 238 -4.45 19.05 0.57
CA TYR A 238 -3.04 19.02 0.97
C TYR A 238 -2.81 19.41 2.42
N PRO A 239 -3.42 20.50 2.94
CA PRO A 239 -3.38 20.78 4.38
C PRO A 239 -3.89 19.61 5.22
N ALA A 240 -5.00 18.99 4.83
CA ALA A 240 -5.56 17.85 5.56
C ALA A 240 -4.65 16.61 5.52
N VAL A 241 -4.06 16.28 4.37
CA VAL A 241 -3.13 15.15 4.23
C VAL A 241 -1.86 15.36 5.05
N ARG A 242 -1.35 16.60 5.16
CA ARG A 242 -0.19 16.91 6.00
C ARG A 242 -0.49 16.67 7.48
N ALA A 243 -1.66 17.13 7.94
CA ALA A 243 -2.06 17.05 9.34
C ALA A 243 -2.46 15.62 9.76
N ALA A 244 -3.09 14.86 8.87
CA ALA A 244 -3.59 13.51 9.15
C ALA A 244 -2.48 12.50 9.53
N ASP A 245 -2.75 11.67 10.54
CA ASP A 245 -1.99 10.45 10.85
C ASP A 245 -2.47 9.26 9.99
N ALA A 246 -3.71 9.30 9.51
CA ALA A 246 -4.25 8.27 8.62
C ALA A 246 -5.24 8.81 7.60
N LEU A 247 -5.30 8.14 6.45
CA LEU A 247 -6.30 8.36 5.41
C LEU A 247 -7.25 7.16 5.35
N VAL A 248 -8.55 7.43 5.19
CA VAL A 248 -9.57 6.43 4.84
C VAL A 248 -10.15 6.79 3.48
N LEU A 249 -9.93 5.93 2.48
CA LEU A 249 -10.44 6.14 1.13
C LEU A 249 -11.77 5.38 0.95
N LEU A 250 -12.83 6.08 0.59
CA LEU A 250 -14.13 5.47 0.28
C LEU A 250 -14.22 5.21 -1.23
N CYS A 251 -14.03 3.95 -1.61
CA CYS A 251 -13.78 3.50 -2.97
C CYS A 251 -14.97 2.70 -3.53
N PRO A 252 -16.01 3.36 -4.09
CA PRO A 252 -17.00 2.64 -4.88
C PRO A 252 -16.34 2.09 -6.15
N ASN A 253 -16.67 0.85 -6.52
CA ASN A 253 -16.20 0.24 -7.75
C ASN A 253 -17.15 0.54 -8.92
N TYR A 254 -16.68 1.31 -9.91
CA TYR A 254 -17.41 1.68 -11.12
C TYR A 254 -16.71 1.24 -12.42
N ASN A 255 -16.08 0.05 -12.43
CA ASN A 255 -15.49 -0.68 -13.59
C ASN A 255 -14.10 -1.26 -13.22
N ASP A 256 -14.04 -1.95 -12.10
CA ASP A 256 -12.81 -2.47 -11.49
C ASP A 256 -11.72 -1.40 -11.34
N ALA A 257 -12.15 -0.17 -11.06
CA ALA A 257 -11.28 1.01 -11.02
C ALA A 257 -11.66 1.95 -9.88
N LEU A 258 -10.64 2.63 -9.34
CA LEU A 258 -10.87 3.80 -8.49
C LEU A 258 -11.63 4.87 -9.28
N SER A 259 -12.54 5.58 -8.60
CA SER A 259 -13.26 6.69 -9.22
C SER A 259 -12.30 7.75 -9.74
N ALA A 260 -12.69 8.45 -10.81
CA ALA A 260 -11.87 9.49 -11.44
C ALA A 260 -11.37 10.55 -10.44
N ASN A 261 -12.21 10.92 -9.46
CA ASN A 261 -11.84 11.90 -8.44
C ASN A 261 -10.79 11.36 -7.44
N LEU A 262 -10.89 10.10 -7.02
CA LEU A 262 -9.85 9.49 -6.18
C LEU A 262 -8.54 9.34 -6.95
N THR A 263 -8.62 8.95 -8.22
CA THR A 263 -7.47 8.88 -9.11
C THR A 263 -6.82 10.25 -9.29
N ALA A 264 -7.60 11.31 -9.50
CA ALA A 264 -7.11 12.68 -9.60
C ALA A 264 -6.42 13.15 -8.31
N PHE A 265 -6.99 12.83 -7.15
CA PHE A 265 -6.36 13.06 -5.85
C PHE A 265 -4.99 12.38 -5.77
N ILE A 266 -4.93 11.07 -6.06
CA ILE A 266 -3.70 10.26 -6.01
C ILE A 266 -2.64 10.80 -6.97
N ASN A 267 -3.01 11.12 -8.20
CA ASN A 267 -2.09 11.63 -9.22
C ASN A 267 -1.43 12.94 -8.76
N ARG A 268 -2.21 13.81 -8.14
CA ARG A 268 -1.77 15.14 -7.70
C ARG A 268 -0.90 15.10 -6.44
N LEU A 269 -1.06 14.11 -5.55
CA LEU A 269 -0.21 13.94 -4.35
C LEU A 269 1.30 13.95 -4.60
N THR A 270 1.75 13.67 -5.83
CA THR A 270 3.17 13.77 -6.23
C THR A 270 3.78 15.13 -5.90
N ALA A 271 3.01 16.22 -6.02
CA ALA A 271 3.49 17.56 -5.68
C ALA A 271 3.78 17.69 -4.18
N LEU A 272 2.92 17.09 -3.33
CA LEU A 272 3.06 17.14 -1.88
C LEU A 272 4.15 16.19 -1.34
N PHE A 273 4.38 15.06 -2.02
CA PHE A 273 5.37 14.05 -1.63
C PHE A 273 6.79 14.61 -1.48
N ARG A 274 7.10 15.76 -2.11
CA ARG A 274 8.41 16.42 -2.00
C ARG A 274 8.62 17.13 -0.66
N GLN A 275 7.54 17.58 -0.01
CA GLN A 275 7.61 18.24 1.30
C GLN A 275 7.40 17.26 2.46
N THR A 276 6.54 16.28 2.26
CA THR A 276 6.12 15.36 3.32
C THR A 276 6.34 13.94 2.85
N ARG A 277 7.20 13.21 3.56
CA ARG A 277 7.25 11.76 3.45
C ARG A 277 6.01 11.20 4.13
N PHE A 278 5.34 10.25 3.51
CA PHE A 278 4.11 9.66 4.05
C PHE A 278 4.34 8.35 4.81
N TYR A 279 5.58 8.04 5.17
CA TYR A 279 5.96 6.72 5.71
C TYR A 279 5.32 6.47 7.09
N ASP A 280 5.03 7.55 7.81
CA ASP A 280 4.40 7.60 9.12
C ASP A 280 2.89 7.87 9.05
N LYS A 281 2.29 7.80 7.85
CA LYS A 281 0.84 7.96 7.64
C LYS A 281 0.25 6.64 7.18
N ALA A 282 -0.80 6.19 7.85
CA ALA A 282 -1.51 4.96 7.49
C ALA A 282 -2.53 5.23 6.36
N VAL A 283 -2.78 4.21 5.53
CA VAL A 283 -3.89 4.23 4.57
C VAL A 283 -4.83 3.04 4.80
N PHE A 284 -6.12 3.33 4.91
CA PHE A 284 -7.21 2.38 4.96
C PHE A 284 -8.16 2.60 3.78
N ALA A 285 -8.95 1.59 3.44
CA ALA A 285 -9.95 1.70 2.39
C ALA A 285 -11.27 1.01 2.77
N ILE A 286 -12.38 1.59 2.32
CA ILE A 286 -13.67 0.90 2.25
C ILE A 286 -14.00 0.77 0.77
N VAL A 287 -13.96 -0.46 0.27
CA VAL A 287 -14.25 -0.79 -1.11
C VAL A 287 -15.63 -1.45 -1.18
N VAL A 288 -16.53 -0.90 -1.98
CA VAL A 288 -17.82 -1.54 -2.26
C VAL A 288 -18.00 -1.74 -3.75
N SER A 289 -18.28 -2.98 -4.12
CA SER A 289 -18.62 -3.37 -5.49
C SER A 289 -20.09 -3.69 -5.65
N GLY A 290 -20.68 -3.38 -6.80
CA GLY A 290 -22.06 -3.81 -7.09
C GLY A 290 -22.18 -5.31 -7.35
N TYR A 291 -21.13 -5.96 -7.85
CA TYR A 291 -21.16 -7.39 -8.22
C TYR A 291 -19.85 -8.13 -7.95
N SER A 292 -18.69 -7.59 -8.32
CA SER A 292 -17.37 -8.23 -8.09
C SER A 292 -16.21 -7.22 -8.15
N GLY A 293 -14.95 -7.70 -8.09
CA GLY A 293 -13.75 -6.90 -8.39
C GLY A 293 -13.29 -5.95 -7.28
N GLY A 294 -13.79 -6.12 -6.06
CA GLY A 294 -13.36 -5.29 -4.92
C GLY A 294 -11.87 -5.45 -4.59
N ASP A 295 -11.32 -6.64 -4.80
CA ASP A 295 -9.88 -6.93 -4.66
C ASP A 295 -9.04 -6.19 -5.71
N VAL A 296 -9.56 -6.02 -6.94
CA VAL A 296 -8.89 -5.26 -8.01
C VAL A 296 -8.77 -3.79 -7.63
N VAL A 297 -9.81 -3.20 -7.04
CA VAL A 297 -9.81 -1.82 -6.54
C VAL A 297 -8.91 -1.69 -5.31
N ALA A 298 -8.96 -2.62 -4.35
CA ALA A 298 -8.07 -2.63 -3.20
C ALA A 298 -6.59 -2.69 -3.63
N ARG A 299 -6.26 -3.52 -4.63
CA ARG A 299 -4.91 -3.61 -5.21
C ARG A 299 -4.45 -2.31 -5.85
N GLN A 300 -5.36 -1.53 -6.46
CA GLN A 300 -5.04 -0.18 -6.93
C GLN A 300 -4.67 0.76 -5.79
N VAL A 301 -5.38 0.70 -4.65
CA VAL A 301 -5.01 1.49 -3.46
C VAL A 301 -3.62 1.09 -2.95
N VAL A 302 -3.30 -0.20 -2.87
CA VAL A 302 -1.97 -0.70 -2.49
C VAL A 302 -0.89 -0.13 -3.43
N ALA A 303 -1.09 -0.29 -4.74
CA ALA A 303 -0.12 0.17 -5.73
C ALA A 303 0.05 1.69 -5.69
N ALA A 304 -1.04 2.45 -5.62
CA ALA A 304 -1.00 3.90 -5.61
C ALA A 304 -0.44 4.46 -4.29
N MET A 305 -1.07 4.12 -3.17
CA MET A 305 -0.82 4.79 -1.89
C MET A 305 0.40 4.21 -1.19
N ASN A 306 0.47 2.89 -1.02
CA ASN A 306 1.56 2.25 -0.29
C ASN A 306 2.83 2.16 -1.14
N MET A 307 2.77 1.64 -2.37
CA MET A 307 3.96 1.48 -3.20
C MET A 307 4.48 2.79 -3.80
N ASN A 308 3.60 3.58 -4.47
CA ASN A 308 4.03 4.78 -5.19
C ASN A 308 4.07 6.04 -4.31
N LYS A 309 3.11 6.23 -3.41
CA LYS A 309 3.12 7.38 -2.47
C LYS A 309 3.74 7.05 -1.11
N SER A 310 4.19 5.82 -0.91
CA SER A 310 4.95 5.42 0.27
C SER A 310 4.21 5.50 1.61
N PHE A 311 2.87 5.48 1.61
CA PHE A 311 2.08 5.38 2.85
C PHE A 311 2.35 4.04 3.55
N TYR A 312 2.23 4.00 4.88
CA TYR A 312 2.19 2.75 5.62
C TYR A 312 0.88 2.01 5.34
N LEU A 313 0.93 0.68 5.18
CA LEU A 313 -0.24 -0.16 4.98
C LEU A 313 -0.49 -1.01 6.25
N PRO A 314 -1.48 -0.64 7.09
CA PRO A 314 -1.84 -1.42 8.27
C PRO A 314 -2.32 -2.83 7.89
N PRO A 315 -2.20 -3.84 8.76
CA PRO A 315 -2.73 -5.17 8.45
C PRO A 315 -4.24 -5.09 8.21
N ASN A 316 -4.79 -5.89 7.30
CA ASN A 316 -6.22 -5.84 6.95
C ASN A 316 -6.72 -4.41 6.63
N PHE A 317 -5.99 -3.68 5.78
CA PHE A 317 -6.20 -2.25 5.54
C PHE A 317 -7.55 -1.92 4.88
N ALA A 318 -8.18 -2.90 4.22
CA ALA A 318 -9.37 -2.70 3.41
C ALA A 318 -10.56 -3.50 3.94
N LEU A 319 -11.71 -2.83 4.10
CA LEU A 319 -13.01 -3.47 4.17
C LEU A 319 -13.55 -3.60 2.74
N ILE A 320 -13.74 -4.83 2.25
CA ILE A 320 -14.16 -5.10 0.87
C ILE A 320 -15.52 -5.80 0.92
N GLU A 321 -16.56 -5.14 0.41
CA GLU A 321 -17.93 -5.68 0.42
C GLU A 321 -18.56 -5.63 -0.98
N THR A 322 -19.57 -6.47 -1.20
CA THR A 322 -20.37 -6.47 -2.42
C THR A 322 -21.81 -6.12 -2.08
N ALA A 323 -22.29 -4.99 -2.60
CA ALA A 323 -23.63 -4.46 -2.39
C ALA A 323 -23.98 -3.47 -3.52
N ASN A 324 -25.09 -3.70 -4.21
CA ASN A 324 -25.48 -2.92 -5.38
C ASN A 324 -26.52 -1.84 -5.05
N ASN A 325 -27.54 -2.22 -4.29
CA ASN A 325 -28.65 -1.34 -3.98
C ASN A 325 -28.28 -0.41 -2.81
N PRO A 326 -28.78 0.84 -2.79
CA PRO A 326 -28.60 1.73 -1.65
C PRO A 326 -29.03 1.08 -0.33
N GLY A 327 -28.20 1.17 0.71
CA GLY A 327 -28.45 0.58 2.03
C GLY A 327 -28.21 -0.93 2.13
N GLU A 328 -28.00 -1.64 1.01
CA GLU A 328 -27.78 -3.09 1.01
C GLU A 328 -26.54 -3.48 1.83
N ALA A 329 -25.48 -2.67 1.78
CA ALA A 329 -24.22 -2.98 2.46
C ALA A 329 -24.39 -3.17 3.98
N LEU A 330 -25.25 -2.39 4.63
CA LEU A 330 -25.54 -2.50 6.06
C LEU A 330 -26.41 -3.72 6.42
N SER A 331 -27.01 -4.36 5.43
CA SER A 331 -27.84 -5.56 5.62
C SER A 331 -27.06 -6.86 5.37
N LEU A 332 -25.80 -6.78 4.91
CA LEU A 332 -25.01 -7.97 4.58
C LEU A 332 -24.81 -8.86 5.82
N PRO A 333 -24.90 -10.20 5.67
CA PRO A 333 -24.69 -11.12 6.79
C PRO A 333 -23.33 -10.90 7.47
N GLY A 334 -23.35 -10.70 8.79
CA GLY A 334 -22.14 -10.49 9.60
C GLY A 334 -21.42 -9.16 9.36
N ILE A 335 -22.01 -8.20 8.64
CA ILE A 335 -21.37 -6.91 8.36
C ILE A 335 -21.00 -6.15 9.62
N GLN A 336 -21.84 -6.21 10.67
CA GLN A 336 -21.56 -5.52 11.92
C GLN A 336 -20.23 -5.97 12.53
N SER A 337 -19.98 -7.28 12.57
CA SER A 337 -18.71 -7.83 13.07
C SER A 337 -17.51 -7.39 12.22
N ARG A 338 -17.68 -7.29 10.89
CA ARG A 338 -16.61 -6.80 10.00
C ARG A 338 -16.35 -5.30 10.19
N LEU A 339 -17.41 -4.49 10.38
CA LEU A 339 -17.31 -3.07 10.72
C LEU A 339 -16.68 -2.85 12.10
N ASP A 340 -16.97 -3.71 13.08
CA ASP A 340 -16.36 -3.69 14.42
C ASP A 340 -14.86 -4.00 14.32
N ALA A 341 -14.50 -5.07 13.60
CA ALA A 341 -13.12 -5.47 13.38
C ALA A 341 -12.32 -4.38 12.64
N PHE A 342 -12.90 -3.77 11.60
CA PHE A 342 -12.26 -2.71 10.82
C PHE A 342 -12.04 -1.44 11.66
N GLY A 343 -13.06 -0.98 12.39
CA GLY A 343 -12.92 0.16 13.29
C GLY A 343 -11.89 -0.09 14.40
N GLN A 344 -11.90 -1.28 15.00
CA GLN A 344 -10.93 -1.66 16.01
C GLN A 344 -9.51 -1.74 15.44
N ASN A 345 -9.34 -2.20 14.20
CA ASN A 345 -8.05 -2.21 13.52
C ASN A 345 -7.48 -0.79 13.34
N ILE A 346 -8.32 0.17 12.96
CA ILE A 346 -7.92 1.59 12.88
C ILE A 346 -7.44 2.07 14.26
N LEU A 347 -8.23 1.84 15.31
CA LEU A 347 -7.86 2.23 16.68
C LEU A 347 -6.57 1.56 17.16
N ASN A 348 -6.41 0.25 16.92
CA ASN A 348 -5.21 -0.50 17.29
C ASN A 348 -3.96 0.00 16.57
N THR A 349 -4.12 0.46 15.32
CA THR A 349 -3.02 1.01 14.52
C THR A 349 -2.61 2.40 15.01
N LEU A 350 -3.58 3.28 15.26
CA LEU A 350 -3.32 4.71 15.43
C LEU A 350 -3.26 5.18 16.88
N CYS A 351 -4.01 4.54 17.79
CA CYS A 351 -4.14 5.01 19.16
C CYS A 351 -3.05 4.42 20.07
N LEU A 352 -2.59 5.24 21.03
CA LEU A 352 -1.80 4.80 22.18
C LEU A 352 -2.61 3.90 23.11
#